data_AF-A0AAE4KTC1-F1
#
_entry.id   AF-A0AAE4KTC1-F1
#
_cell.length_a   1.000
_cell.length_b   1.000
_cell.length_c   1.000
_cell.angle_alpha   90.00
_cell.angle_beta   90.00
_cell.angle_gamma   90.00
#
_symmetry.space_group_name_H-M   'P 1'
#
loop_
_entity.id
_entity.type
_entity.pdbx_description
1 polymer ?
#
loop_
_entity_poly.entity_id
_entity_poly.type
_entity_poly.pdbx_seq_one_letter_code
_entity_poly.pdbx_strand_id
1 'polypeptide(L)'
;MTHVSTLLTPRAAVHQLDPHNLAIQWMFRHGHSLGRVAAIEGLTAYLMEATGVSQRSAEVQAIQAYAETSSVSQLAHIDADATTAHVVVLRTLTGRAVAFTTDDLLHLLEQARDQGKARVVNAQPAALAQ
;
A
#
# COMPACT_ATOMS: atom_id res chain seq x y z
N MET A 1 -37.54 -30.16 -5.62
CA MET A 1 -37.25 -28.80 -6.14
C MET A 1 -35.98 -28.32 -5.45
N THR A 2 -34.85 -28.38 -6.15
CA THR A 2 -33.52 -28.10 -5.60
C THR A 2 -33.25 -26.60 -5.73
N HIS A 3 -33.22 -25.87 -4.62
CA HIS A 3 -32.85 -24.45 -4.63
C HIS A 3 -31.33 -24.33 -4.84
N VAL A 4 -30.95 -23.89 -6.04
CA VAL A 4 -29.60 -23.40 -6.31
C VAL A 4 -29.49 -22.01 -5.68
N SER A 5 -28.93 -21.96 -4.47
CA SER A 5 -28.51 -20.69 -3.86
C SER A 5 -27.24 -20.24 -4.56
N THR A 6 -27.39 -19.33 -5.53
CA THR A 6 -26.29 -18.63 -6.17
C THR A 6 -25.50 -17.89 -5.09
N LEU A 7 -24.30 -18.38 -4.79
CA LEU A 7 -23.30 -17.63 -4.01
C LEU A 7 -22.92 -16.41 -4.83
N LEU A 8 -23.54 -15.26 -4.51
CA LEU A 8 -23.07 -13.97 -4.96
C LEU A 8 -21.66 -13.77 -4.39
N THR A 9 -20.65 -14.06 -5.19
CA THR A 9 -19.28 -13.62 -4.93
C THR A 9 -19.35 -12.11 -4.71
N PRO A 10 -18.90 -11.58 -3.56
CA PRO A 10 -18.86 -10.15 -3.36
C PRO A 10 -18.02 -9.55 -4.48
N ARG A 11 -18.65 -8.72 -5.31
CA ARG A 11 -17.94 -7.91 -6.30
C ARG A 11 -16.92 -7.10 -5.50
N ALA A 12 -15.63 -7.31 -5.76
CA ALA A 12 -14.55 -6.58 -5.12
C ALA A 12 -14.94 -5.10 -5.10
N ALA A 13 -15.07 -4.53 -3.90
CA ALA A 13 -15.41 -3.13 -3.74
C ALA A 13 -14.41 -2.35 -4.60
N VAL A 14 -14.92 -1.64 -5.61
CA VAL A 14 -14.12 -0.67 -6.34
C VAL A 14 -13.54 0.22 -5.25
N HIS A 15 -12.22 0.26 -5.12
CA HIS A 15 -11.55 1.09 -4.13
C HIS A 15 -11.89 2.55 -4.47
N GLN A 16 -12.96 3.04 -3.86
CA GLN A 16 -13.42 4.40 -4.04
C GLN A 16 -12.55 5.24 -3.11
N LEU A 17 -11.58 5.93 -3.71
CA LEU A 17 -10.72 6.85 -2.97
C LEU A 17 -11.58 7.96 -2.36
N ASP A 18 -11.33 8.31 -1.11
CA ASP A 18 -11.97 9.44 -0.47
C ASP A 18 -11.42 10.75 -1.08
N PRO A 19 -12.24 11.53 -1.81
CA PRO A 19 -11.80 12.79 -2.42
C PRO A 19 -11.49 13.87 -1.37
N HIS A 20 -11.96 13.74 -0.13
CA HIS A 20 -11.69 14.68 0.95
C HIS A 20 -10.42 14.34 1.74
N ASN A 21 -9.81 13.19 1.49
CA ASN A 21 -8.55 12.82 2.11
C ASN A 21 -7.40 13.68 1.56
N LEU A 22 -6.81 14.52 2.43
CA LEU A 22 -5.71 15.41 2.10
C LEU A 22 -4.51 14.69 1.46
N ALA A 23 -4.21 13.48 1.92
CA ALA A 23 -3.09 12.68 1.41
C ALA A 23 -3.35 12.22 -0.02
N ILE A 24 -4.57 11.77 -0.32
CA ILE A 24 -5.00 11.37 -1.65
C ILE A 24 -4.98 12.56 -2.62
N GLN A 25 -5.51 13.71 -2.20
CA GLN A 25 -5.49 14.91 -3.03
C GLN A 25 -4.06 15.37 -3.35
N TRP A 26 -3.16 15.34 -2.36
CA TRP A 26 -1.76 15.69 -2.56
C TRP A 26 -1.10 14.73 -3.56
N MET A 27 -1.35 13.43 -3.44
CA MET A 27 -0.76 12.41 -4.31
C MET A 27 -1.21 12.56 -5.77
N PHE A 28 -2.48 12.90 -6.02
CA PHE A 28 -2.94 13.23 -7.37
C PHE A 28 -2.30 14.52 -7.91
N ARG A 29 -2.22 15.58 -7.08
CA ARG A 29 -1.67 16.87 -7.51
C ARG A 29 -0.16 16.84 -7.78
N HIS A 30 0.61 16.17 -6.92
CA HIS A 30 2.07 16.25 -6.92
C HIS A 30 2.75 14.89 -7.07
N GLY A 31 2.14 13.81 -6.59
CA GLY A 31 2.76 12.49 -6.53
C GLY A 31 2.91 11.78 -7.88
N HIS A 32 2.04 12.06 -8.86
CA HIS A 32 2.03 11.35 -10.15
C HIS A 32 3.31 11.54 -10.99
N SER A 33 4.04 12.64 -10.80
CA SER A 33 5.28 12.95 -11.50
C SER A 33 6.53 12.49 -10.74
N LEU A 34 6.36 11.99 -9.52
CA LEU A 34 7.44 11.58 -8.62
C LEU A 34 7.64 10.06 -8.65
N GLY A 35 8.89 9.63 -8.48
CA GLY A 35 9.18 8.23 -8.16
C GLY A 35 8.63 7.87 -6.77
N ARG A 36 8.33 6.58 -6.53
CA ARG A 36 7.72 6.07 -5.29
C ARG A 36 8.30 6.67 -4.01
N VAL A 37 9.63 6.65 -3.87
CA VAL A 37 10.32 7.14 -2.66
C VAL A 37 10.09 8.63 -2.48
N ALA A 38 10.35 9.44 -3.51
CA ALA A 38 10.15 10.88 -3.48
C ALA A 38 8.68 11.28 -3.24
N ALA A 39 7.73 10.51 -3.78
CA ALA A 39 6.30 10.73 -3.55
C ALA A 39 5.93 10.51 -2.08
N ILE A 40 6.42 9.42 -1.46
CA ILE A 40 6.14 9.11 -0.05
C ILE A 40 6.85 10.09 0.88
N GLU A 41 8.11 10.44 0.61
CA GLU A 41 8.86 11.41 1.42
C GLU A 41 8.23 12.81 1.35
N GLY A 42 7.88 13.28 0.14
CA GLY A 42 7.20 14.56 -0.06
C GLY A 42 5.84 14.61 0.62
N LEU A 43 5.06 13.53 0.53
CA LEU A 43 3.78 13.45 1.23
C LEU A 43 3.95 13.39 2.75
N THR A 44 4.97 12.69 3.25
CA THR A 44 5.29 12.64 4.69
C THR A 44 5.58 14.03 5.22
N ALA A 45 6.44 14.80 4.55
CA ALA A 45 6.76 16.17 4.92
C ALA A 45 5.52 17.07 4.90
N TYR A 46 4.69 16.95 3.86
CA TYR A 46 3.44 17.69 3.75
C TYR A 46 2.45 17.38 4.88
N LEU A 47 2.27 16.10 5.24
CA LEU A 47 1.35 15.71 6.31
C LEU A 47 1.82 16.20 7.68
N MET A 48 3.13 16.17 7.94
CA MET A 48 3.70 16.74 9.17
C MET A 48 3.38 18.23 9.29
N GLU A 49 3.57 18.99 8.20
CA GLU A 49 3.29 20.43 8.17
C GLU A 49 1.80 20.74 8.29
N ALA A 50 0.95 20.03 7.52
CA ALA A 50 -0.47 20.32 7.42
C ALA A 50 -1.30 19.87 8.63
N THR A 51 -0.85 18.83 9.35
CA THR A 51 -1.64 18.19 10.42
C THR A 51 -0.95 18.17 11.78
N GLY A 52 0.34 18.49 11.85
CA GLY A 52 1.13 18.49 13.10
C GLY A 52 1.39 17.09 13.67
N VAL A 53 1.13 16.02 12.93
CA VAL A 53 1.39 14.64 13.39
C VAL A 53 2.89 14.32 13.39
N SER A 54 3.27 13.30 14.16
CA SER A 54 4.65 12.80 14.17
C SER A 54 5.08 12.26 12.80
N GLN A 55 6.37 12.33 12.50
CA GLN A 55 6.94 11.79 11.26
C GLN A 55 6.54 10.33 11.01
N ARG A 56 6.60 9.48 12.06
CA ARG A 56 6.20 8.07 11.95
C ARG A 56 4.73 7.91 11.55
N SER A 57 3.84 8.74 12.11
CA SER A 57 2.42 8.70 11.76
C SER A 57 2.17 9.20 10.33
N ALA A 58 2.82 10.31 9.97
CA ALA A 58 2.76 10.86 8.61
C ALA A 58 3.29 9.87 7.56
N GLU A 59 4.37 9.15 7.87
CA GLU A 59 4.96 8.18 6.95
C GLU A 59 4.02 6.99 6.69
N VAL A 60 3.41 6.43 7.73
CA VAL A 60 2.43 5.35 7.55
C VAL A 60 1.25 5.81 6.70
N GLN A 61 0.73 7.02 6.96
CA GLN A 61 -0.34 7.61 6.15
C GLN A 61 0.10 7.86 4.71
N ALA A 62 1.34 8.28 4.49
CA ALA A 62 1.89 8.50 3.16
C ALA A 62 2.04 7.19 2.36
N ILE A 63 2.49 6.12 3.02
CA ILE A 63 2.57 4.78 2.42
C ILE A 63 1.18 4.27 2.05
N GLN A 64 0.20 4.43 2.93
CA GLN A 64 -1.19 4.02 2.68
C GLN A 64 -1.79 4.79 1.50
N ALA A 65 -1.68 6.12 1.49
CA ALA A 65 -2.19 6.95 0.40
C ALA A 65 -1.50 6.64 -0.95
N TYR A 66 -0.20 6.36 -0.94
CA TYR A 66 0.50 5.90 -2.15
C TYR A 66 -0.02 4.53 -2.61
N ALA A 67 -0.20 3.58 -1.70
CA ALA A 67 -0.73 2.26 -2.03
C ALA A 67 -2.15 2.36 -2.62
N GLU A 68 -3.03 3.14 -1.99
CA GLU A 68 -4.40 3.37 -2.46
C GLU A 68 -4.41 3.97 -3.87
N THR A 69 -3.68 5.06 -4.10
CA THR A 69 -3.63 5.72 -5.43
C THR A 69 -2.99 4.84 -6.52
N SER A 70 -1.91 4.12 -6.21
CA SER A 70 -1.28 3.21 -7.18
C SER A 70 -2.15 2.00 -7.52
N SER A 71 -2.94 1.53 -6.54
CA SER A 71 -3.83 0.37 -6.69
C SER A 71 -5.06 0.63 -7.55
N VAL A 72 -5.43 1.89 -7.83
CA VAL A 72 -6.59 2.23 -8.69
C VAL A 72 -6.51 1.54 -10.06
N SER A 73 -5.29 1.35 -10.57
CA SER A 73 -5.01 0.70 -11.85
C SER A 73 -4.88 -0.83 -11.77
N GLN A 74 -4.86 -1.39 -10.56
CA GLN A 74 -4.58 -2.80 -10.33
C GLN A 74 -5.86 -3.61 -10.27
N LEU A 75 -5.84 -4.73 -10.97
CA LEU A 75 -6.96 -5.67 -11.01
C LEU A 75 -6.85 -6.76 -9.94
N ALA A 76 -5.68 -6.88 -9.30
CA ALA A 76 -5.47 -7.69 -8.13
C ALA A 76 -5.62 -6.84 -6.87
N HIS A 77 -6.15 -7.42 -5.79
CA HIS A 77 -6.31 -6.73 -4.50
C HIS A 77 -5.92 -7.63 -3.33
N ILE A 78 -5.57 -7.01 -2.20
CA ILE A 78 -5.35 -7.73 -0.95
C ILE A 78 -6.72 -8.07 -0.35
N ASP A 79 -6.93 -9.36 -0.09
CA ASP A 79 -8.08 -9.87 0.65
C ASP A 79 -7.83 -9.67 2.14
N ALA A 80 -8.33 -8.56 2.68
CA ALA A 80 -8.10 -8.16 4.07
C ALA A 80 -8.70 -9.16 5.06
N ASP A 81 -9.83 -9.80 4.70
CA ASP A 81 -10.51 -10.78 5.55
C ASP A 81 -9.73 -12.10 5.65
N ALA A 82 -9.00 -12.46 4.59
CA ALA A 82 -8.14 -13.65 4.57
C ALA A 82 -6.69 -13.36 5.01
N THR A 83 -6.31 -12.09 5.15
CA THR A 83 -4.96 -11.66 5.55
C THR A 83 -4.82 -11.67 7.08
N THR A 84 -3.67 -12.12 7.56
CA THR A 84 -3.31 -12.07 8.99
C THR A 84 -1.94 -11.43 9.18
N ALA A 85 -1.49 -11.32 10.43
CA ALA A 85 -0.14 -10.86 10.73
C ALA A 85 1.00 -11.70 10.08
N HIS A 86 0.72 -12.93 9.66
CA HIS A 86 1.72 -13.88 9.14
C HIS A 86 1.55 -14.23 7.66
N VAL A 87 0.44 -13.82 7.04
CA VAL A 87 0.14 -14.13 5.64
C VAL A 87 -0.67 -13.01 4.99
N VAL A 88 -0.23 -12.55 3.82
CA VAL A 88 -0.97 -11.63 2.96
C VAL A 88 -1.59 -12.42 1.81
N VAL A 89 -2.90 -12.30 1.64
CA VAL A 89 -3.62 -12.98 0.58
C VAL A 89 -3.95 -11.99 -0.55
N LEU A 90 -3.45 -12.26 -1.75
CA LEU A 90 -3.75 -11.51 -2.96
C LEU A 90 -4.80 -12.26 -3.78
N ARG A 91 -5.87 -11.57 -4.16
CA ARG A 91 -6.87 -12.05 -5.13
C ARG A 91 -6.54 -11.50 -6.50
N THR A 92 -6.26 -12.39 -7.43
CA THR A 92 -6.08 -12.04 -8.84
C THR A 92 -7.43 -11.94 -9.57
N LEU A 93 -7.41 -11.43 -10.81
CA LEU A 93 -8.59 -11.31 -11.67
C LEU A 93 -9.44 -12.58 -11.80
N THR A 94 -8.82 -13.75 -11.72
CA THR A 94 -9.50 -15.04 -11.85
C THR A 94 -10.18 -15.49 -10.55
N GLY A 95 -10.11 -14.68 -9.48
CA GLY A 95 -10.59 -15.03 -8.14
C GLY A 95 -9.65 -15.98 -7.37
N ARG A 96 -8.56 -16.44 -8.02
CA ARG A 96 -7.56 -17.30 -7.38
C ARG A 96 -6.82 -16.53 -6.28
N ALA A 97 -6.82 -17.12 -5.09
CA ALA A 97 -6.02 -16.66 -3.97
C ALA A 97 -4.56 -17.07 -4.17
N VAL A 98 -3.66 -16.12 -3.95
CA VAL A 98 -2.21 -16.32 -3.86
C VAL A 98 -1.79 -15.84 -2.48
N ALA A 99 -1.12 -16.69 -1.72
CA ALA A 99 -0.66 -16.35 -0.37
C ALA A 99 0.84 -16.01 -0.40
N PHE A 100 1.20 -14.95 0.31
CA PHE A 100 2.57 -14.59 0.62
C PHE A 100 2.75 -14.63 2.13
N THR A 101 3.56 -15.56 2.62
CA THR A 101 3.96 -15.60 4.03
C THR A 101 4.94 -14.46 4.34
N THR A 102 5.20 -14.21 5.63
CA THR A 102 6.23 -13.25 6.03
C THR A 102 7.59 -13.56 5.39
N ASP A 103 7.96 -14.84 5.28
CA ASP A 103 9.22 -15.28 4.68
C ASP A 103 9.27 -14.97 3.17
N ASP A 104 8.18 -15.26 2.45
CA ASP A 104 8.06 -14.91 1.03
C ASP A 104 8.18 -13.40 0.81
N LEU A 105 7.57 -12.59 1.68
CA LEU A 105 7.64 -11.13 1.60
C LEU A 105 9.05 -10.60 1.90
N LEU A 106 9.79 -11.24 2.82
CA LEU A 106 11.19 -10.90 3.08
C LEU A 106 12.07 -11.19 1.87
N HIS A 107 11.90 -12.36 1.25
CA HIS A 107 12.61 -12.69 0.01
C HIS A 107 12.27 -11.76 -1.15
N LEU A 108 11.00 -11.40 -1.32
CA LEU A 108 10.58 -10.40 -2.31
C LEU A 108 11.16 -9.02 -2.02
N LEU A 109 11.28 -8.63 -0.74
CA LEU A 109 11.91 -7.38 -0.33
C LEU A 109 13.40 -7.36 -0.69
N GLU A 110 14.13 -8.44 -0.43
CA GLU A 110 15.54 -8.59 -0.82
C GLU A 110 15.70 -8.45 -2.33
N GLN A 111 14.93 -9.20 -3.12
CA GLN A 111 14.95 -9.10 -4.58
C GLN A 111 14.61 -7.69 -5.07
N ALA A 112 13.63 -7.03 -4.45
CA ALA A 112 13.24 -5.68 -4.82
C ALA A 112 14.33 -4.66 -4.46
N ARG A 113 15.09 -4.86 -3.37
CA ARG A 113 16.24 -4.03 -3.01
C ARG A 113 17.37 -4.18 -4.03
N ASP A 114 17.69 -5.40 -4.41
CA ASP A 114 18.71 -5.70 -5.43
C ASP A 114 18.37 -5.06 -6.78
N GLN A 115 17.08 -5.00 -7.11
CA GLN A 115 16.57 -4.35 -8.32
C GLN A 115 16.39 -2.82 -8.18
N GLY A 116 16.71 -2.23 -7.03
CA GLY A 116 16.50 -0.81 -6.74
C GLY A 116 15.04 -0.37 -6.64
N LYS A 117 14.09 -1.31 -6.58
CA LYS A 117 12.64 -1.08 -6.53
C LYS A 117 12.09 -0.91 -5.11
N ALA A 118 12.83 -1.38 -4.11
CA ALA A 118 12.51 -1.17 -2.70
C ALA A 118 13.64 -0.41 -2.00
N ARG A 119 13.29 0.75 -1.45
CA ARG A 119 14.16 1.51 -0.53
C ARG A 119 13.37 1.80 0.74
N VAL A 120 14.08 1.84 1.87
CA VAL A 120 13.52 2.29 3.13
C VAL A 120 13.18 3.77 2.95
N VAL A 121 11.90 4.10 3.09
CA VAL A 121 11.43 5.48 3.19
C VAL A 121 11.93 6.01 4.53
N ASN A 122 12.51 7.21 4.57
CA ASN A 122 13.10 7.79 5.78
C ASN A 122 14.11 6.87 6.47
N ALA A 123 15.10 6.35 5.72
CA ALA A 123 16.28 5.78 6.34
C ALA A 123 17.00 6.90 7.11
N GLN A 124 16.65 7.08 8.38
CA GLN A 124 17.46 7.83 9.31
C GLN A 124 18.83 7.14 9.25
N PRO A 125 19.92 7.84 8.87
CA PRO A 125 21.23 7.22 8.85
C PRO A 125 21.41 6.64 10.24
N ALA A 126 21.68 5.33 10.32
CA ALA A 126 21.97 4.66 11.57
C ALA A 126 23.00 5.56 12.26
N ALA A 127 22.57 6.25 13.32
CA ALA A 127 23.46 7.10 14.07
C ALA A 127 24.62 6.20 14.44
N LEU A 128 25.82 6.56 13.95
CA LEU A 128 27.07 5.90 14.29
C LEU A 128 27.04 5.67 15.80
N ALA A 129 26.80 4.42 16.18
CA ALA A 129 26.98 3.98 17.54
C ALA A 129 28.44 4.23 17.86
N GLN A 130 28.65 5.06 18.86
CA GLN A 130 29.96 5.44 19.39
C GLN A 130 30.79 4.21 19.74
#